data_AF-F6WJJ1-F1
#
_entry.id   AF-F6WJJ1-F1
#
_cell.length_a   1.000
_cell.length_b   1.000
_cell.length_c   1.000
_cell.angle_alpha   90.00
_cell.angle_beta   90.00
_cell.angle_gamma   90.00
#
_symmetry.space_group_name_H-M   'P 1'
#
loop_
_entity.id
_entity.type
_entity.pdbx_description
1 polymer ?
#
loop_
_entity_poly.entity_id
_entity_poly.type
_entity_poly.pdbx_seq_one_letter_code
_entity_poly.pdbx_strand_id
1 'polypeptide(L)'
;MSLGPIQSCTFNKMLSSTALKVEWHGSTRIKCLDQNPCCNRWYFTFDGSECRDPQPIEGLVYVDDGNATLNIHRHMSVVGLCTGLNQGLVDVGFAIGNCDGGYVRGYTRTGWNSASRIIIQEIPVN
;
A
#
# COMPACT_ATOMS: atom_id res chain seq x y z
N MET A 1 3.14 5.13 14.06
CA MET A 1 1.78 5.12 13.48
C MET A 1 1.21 3.73 13.68
N SER A 2 -0.05 3.64 14.11
CA SER A 2 -0.81 2.39 14.20
C SER A 2 -0.89 1.69 12.84
N LEU A 3 -1.16 0.37 12.84
CA LEU A 3 -1.56 -0.35 11.63
C LEU A 3 -2.90 0.19 11.12
N GLY A 4 -3.24 -0.14 9.88
CA GLY A 4 -4.57 0.11 9.33
C GLY A 4 -4.62 1.25 8.31
N PRO A 5 -5.82 1.80 8.05
CA PRO A 5 -6.06 2.69 6.94
C PRO A 5 -5.30 4.01 7.10
N ILE A 6 -4.64 4.44 6.03
CA ILE A 6 -4.04 5.77 5.91
C ILE A 6 -5.04 6.74 5.30
N GLN A 7 -5.65 6.33 4.18
CA GLN A 7 -6.61 7.13 3.43
C GLN A 7 -7.53 6.20 2.63
N SER A 8 -8.79 6.61 2.47
CA SER A 8 -9.73 5.98 1.54
C SER A 8 -10.42 7.01 0.66
N CYS A 9 -10.84 6.56 -0.52
CA CYS A 9 -11.60 7.33 -1.49
C CYS A 9 -12.64 6.42 -2.15
N THR A 10 -13.89 6.89 -2.27
CA THR A 10 -14.92 6.17 -3.01
C THR A 10 -14.78 6.44 -4.50
N PHE A 11 -14.78 5.39 -5.32
CA PHE A 11 -14.71 5.45 -6.77
C PHE A 11 -15.95 4.82 -7.39
N ASN A 12 -16.57 5.49 -8.37
CA ASN A 12 -17.71 4.94 -9.10
C ASN A 12 -17.20 4.09 -10.28
N LYS A 13 -17.17 2.77 -10.11
CA LYS A 13 -16.81 1.80 -11.14
C LYS A 13 -17.99 1.56 -12.08
N MET A 14 -17.78 1.74 -13.37
CA MET A 14 -18.84 1.74 -14.38
C MET A 14 -19.22 0.33 -14.84
N LEU A 15 -18.27 -0.58 -14.97
CA LEU A 15 -18.49 -1.92 -15.53
C LEU A 15 -17.85 -3.00 -14.65
N SER A 16 -18.55 -4.12 -14.42
CA SER A 16 -17.97 -5.26 -13.70
C SER A 16 -16.86 -5.96 -14.50
N SER A 17 -16.80 -5.77 -15.82
CA SER A 17 -15.82 -6.41 -16.72
C SER A 17 -14.50 -5.65 -16.87
N THR A 18 -14.37 -4.45 -16.29
CA THR A 18 -13.14 -3.63 -16.29
C THR A 18 -12.30 -3.90 -15.04
N ALA A 19 -11.06 -3.44 -15.01
CA ALA A 19 -10.22 -3.40 -13.81
C ALA A 19 -10.21 -2.00 -13.20
N LEU A 20 -9.93 -1.90 -11.89
CA LEU A 20 -9.44 -0.67 -11.31
C LEU A 20 -7.91 -0.70 -11.26
N LYS A 21 -7.27 0.23 -11.96
CA LYS A 21 -5.86 0.55 -11.81
C LYS A 21 -5.70 1.56 -10.68
N VAL A 22 -4.89 1.21 -9.69
CA VAL A 22 -4.61 2.06 -8.54
C VAL A 22 -3.14 2.34 -8.44
N GLU A 23 -2.80 3.56 -8.07
CA GLU A 23 -1.43 4.00 -7.82
C GLU A 23 -1.39 4.83 -6.55
N TRP A 24 -0.47 4.53 -5.65
CA TRP A 24 -0.07 5.42 -4.58
C TRP A 24 1.34 5.92 -4.85
N HIS A 25 1.56 7.22 -4.70
CA HIS A 25 2.86 7.87 -4.79
C HIS A 25 3.07 8.71 -3.54
N GLY A 26 4.18 8.53 -2.84
CA GLY A 26 4.49 9.34 -1.68
C GLY A 26 5.76 8.94 -0.95
N SER A 27 6.08 9.68 0.10
CA SER A 27 7.22 9.36 0.95
C SER A 27 6.86 8.28 1.97
N THR A 28 7.75 7.32 2.13
CA THR A 28 7.72 6.30 3.18
C THR A 28 8.92 6.49 4.09
N ARG A 29 8.73 6.12 5.35
CA ARG A 29 9.80 6.02 6.32
C ARG A 29 9.80 4.63 6.93
N ILE A 30 11.00 4.07 7.08
CA ILE A 30 11.24 2.89 7.91
C ILE A 30 12.47 3.13 8.79
N LYS A 31 12.33 2.75 10.07
CA LYS A 31 13.43 2.71 11.04
C LYS A 31 13.30 1.42 11.83
N CYS A 32 14.32 0.57 11.77
CA CYS A 32 14.39 -0.61 12.63
C CYS A 32 14.81 -0.21 14.05
N LEU A 33 14.32 -0.97 15.04
CA LEU A 33 14.69 -0.80 16.44
C LEU A 33 15.48 -2.02 16.89
N ASP A 34 16.28 -1.84 17.95
CA ASP A 34 16.96 -2.92 18.65
C ASP A 34 17.88 -3.78 17.76
N GLN A 35 18.42 -3.17 16.70
CA GLN A 35 19.37 -3.79 15.78
C GLN A 35 18.84 -5.06 15.06
N ASN A 36 17.51 -5.26 15.06
CA ASN A 36 16.89 -6.37 14.37
C ASN A 36 16.41 -5.96 12.97
N PRO A 37 16.54 -6.84 11.96
CA PRO A 37 15.93 -6.59 10.66
C PRO A 37 14.43 -6.40 10.79
N CYS A 38 13.89 -5.43 10.07
CA CYS A 38 12.49 -5.05 10.17
C CYS A 38 11.83 -4.86 8.82
N CYS A 39 10.50 -4.94 8.80
CA CYS A 39 9.73 -4.79 7.57
C CYS A 39 8.46 -3.96 7.79
N ASN A 40 8.03 -3.25 6.75
CA ASN A 40 6.70 -2.64 6.66
C ASN A 40 6.10 -2.87 5.28
N ARG A 41 4.77 -3.05 5.26
CA ARG A 41 3.96 -3.32 4.07
C ARG A 41 2.95 -2.19 3.86
N TRP A 42 2.81 -1.73 2.63
CA TRP A 42 1.79 -0.77 2.19
C TRP A 42 0.95 -1.41 1.11
N TYR A 43 -0.38 -1.34 1.22
CA TYR A 43 -1.25 -2.09 0.32
C TYR A 43 -2.57 -1.38 0.09
N PHE A 44 -3.20 -1.71 -1.04
CA PHE A 44 -4.55 -1.27 -1.38
C PHE A 44 -5.62 -2.25 -0.92
N THR A 45 -6.78 -1.70 -0.56
CA THR A 45 -8.02 -2.44 -0.30
C THR A 45 -9.15 -1.92 -1.18
N PHE A 46 -10.09 -2.80 -1.49
CA PHE A 46 -11.33 -2.52 -2.21
C PHE A 46 -12.46 -3.04 -1.34
N ASP A 47 -13.36 -2.15 -0.89
CA ASP A 47 -14.43 -2.44 0.07
C ASP A 47 -13.90 -3.13 1.35
N GLY A 48 -12.77 -2.63 1.84
CA GLY A 48 -12.10 -3.13 3.04
C GLY A 48 -11.33 -4.44 2.87
N SER A 49 -11.35 -5.07 1.68
CA SER A 49 -10.63 -6.31 1.39
C SER A 49 -9.43 -6.09 0.47
N GLU A 50 -8.36 -6.86 0.62
CA GLU A 50 -7.25 -6.84 -0.35
C GLU A 50 -7.72 -7.38 -1.71
N CYS A 51 -7.06 -6.93 -2.77
CA CYS A 51 -7.32 -7.45 -4.11
C CYS A 51 -7.00 -8.96 -4.17
N ARG A 52 -7.89 -9.73 -4.82
CA ARG A 52 -7.77 -11.19 -4.93
C ARG A 52 -7.43 -11.68 -6.33
N ASP A 53 -7.58 -10.82 -7.34
CA ASP A 53 -7.33 -11.17 -8.73
C ASP A 53 -6.66 -9.96 -9.44
N PRO A 54 -5.43 -10.11 -9.95
CA PRO A 54 -4.60 -11.33 -9.91
C PRO A 54 -3.97 -11.61 -8.54
N GLN A 55 -3.71 -10.58 -7.74
CA GLN A 55 -3.02 -10.67 -6.44
C GLN A 55 -3.17 -9.36 -5.65
N PRO A 56 -2.82 -9.34 -4.35
CA PRO A 56 -2.76 -8.10 -3.59
C PRO A 56 -1.89 -7.04 -4.26
N ILE A 57 -2.31 -5.78 -4.17
CA ILE A 57 -1.56 -4.64 -4.72
C ILE A 57 -0.81 -3.98 -3.57
N GLU A 58 0.48 -4.26 -3.48
CA GLU A 58 1.29 -3.89 -2.33
C GLU A 58 2.74 -3.52 -2.68
N GLY A 59 3.37 -2.81 -1.75
CA GLY A 59 4.82 -2.59 -1.72
C GLY A 59 5.33 -2.85 -0.32
N LEU A 60 6.40 -3.62 -0.22
CA LEU A 60 7.05 -3.96 1.04
C LEU A 60 8.48 -3.41 1.08
N VAL A 61 8.91 -3.00 2.26
CA VAL A 61 10.27 -2.53 2.50
C VAL A 61 10.83 -3.32 3.68
N TYR A 62 11.77 -4.21 3.36
CA TYR A 62 12.64 -4.86 4.33
C TYR A 62 13.92 -4.06 4.50
N VAL A 63 14.39 -3.94 5.73
CA VAL A 63 15.68 -3.35 6.07
C VAL A 63 16.39 -4.26 7.06
N ASP A 64 17.59 -4.67 6.69
CA ASP A 64 18.61 -5.21 7.58
C ASP A 64 19.78 -4.25 7.51
N ASP A 65 20.05 -3.55 8.61
CA ASP A 65 21.07 -2.52 8.65
C ASP A 65 22.32 -2.94 9.42
N GLY A 66 22.44 -4.23 9.80
CA GLY A 66 23.66 -4.79 10.38
C GLY A 66 24.15 -4.04 11.63
N ASN A 67 23.23 -3.65 12.51
CA ASN A 67 23.43 -2.82 13.71
C ASN A 67 23.69 -1.32 13.43
N ALA A 68 23.40 -0.82 12.23
CA ALA A 68 23.35 0.62 11.99
C ALA A 68 22.11 1.27 12.63
N THR A 69 21.93 2.57 12.38
CA THR A 69 20.72 3.31 12.80
C THR A 69 20.04 3.92 11.59
N LEU A 70 19.79 3.13 10.55
CA LEU A 70 19.21 3.65 9.31
C LEU A 70 17.81 4.22 9.58
N ASN A 71 17.61 5.45 9.12
CA ASN A 71 16.35 6.16 9.20
C ASN A 71 15.98 6.66 7.81
N ILE A 72 15.57 5.73 6.95
CA ILE A 72 15.37 6.00 5.54
C ILE A 72 14.02 6.70 5.34
N HIS A 73 14.06 7.86 4.70
CA HIS A 73 12.89 8.54 4.15
C HIS A 73 13.03 8.55 2.64
N ARG A 74 12.17 7.83 1.92
CA ARG A 74 12.25 7.73 0.46
C ARG A 74 10.88 7.75 -0.20
N HIS A 75 10.84 8.26 -1.42
CA HIS A 75 9.67 8.09 -2.26
C HIS A 75 9.49 6.61 -2.62
N MET A 76 8.25 6.15 -2.69
CA MET A 76 7.86 4.83 -3.18
C MET A 76 6.55 4.96 -3.95
N SER A 77 6.37 4.10 -4.94
CA SER A 77 5.11 3.92 -5.63
C SER A 77 4.57 2.51 -5.37
N VAL A 78 3.27 2.39 -5.13
CA VAL A 78 2.55 1.10 -5.10
C VAL A 78 1.53 1.15 -6.22
N VAL A 79 1.66 0.24 -7.18
CA VAL A 79 0.87 0.27 -8.43
C VAL A 79 0.37 -1.12 -8.75
N GLY A 80 -0.89 -1.22 -9.18
CA GLY A 80 -1.43 -2.50 -9.65
C GLY A 80 -2.83 -2.37 -10.24
N LEU A 81 -3.35 -3.53 -10.65
CA LEU A 81 -4.67 -3.71 -11.24
C LEU A 81 -5.48 -4.66 -10.35
N CYS A 82 -6.74 -4.34 -10.12
CA CYS A 82 -7.68 -5.25 -9.47
C CYS A 82 -8.88 -5.55 -10.37
N THR A 83 -9.08 -6.83 -10.68
CA THR A 83 -10.20 -7.36 -11.45
C THR A 83 -11.24 -8.01 -10.53
N GLY A 84 -12.39 -8.38 -11.10
CA GLY A 84 -13.45 -9.09 -10.36
C GLY A 84 -14.24 -8.21 -9.37
N LEU A 85 -14.01 -6.89 -9.37
CA LEU A 85 -14.81 -5.94 -8.59
C LEU A 85 -16.16 -5.69 -9.27
N ASN A 86 -17.22 -5.60 -8.48
CA ASN A 86 -18.56 -5.28 -9.00
C ASN A 86 -18.62 -3.83 -9.50
N GLN A 87 -19.46 -3.56 -10.50
CA GLN A 87 -19.85 -2.19 -10.84
C GLN A 87 -20.55 -1.50 -9.65
N GLY A 88 -20.43 -0.17 -9.59
CA GLY A 88 -20.99 0.67 -8.53
C GLY A 88 -19.91 1.39 -7.72
N LEU A 89 -20.28 1.86 -6.54
CA LEU A 89 -19.36 2.51 -5.62
C LEU A 89 -18.42 1.47 -5.01
N VAL A 90 -17.12 1.70 -5.15
CA VAL A 90 -16.05 0.89 -4.56
C VAL A 90 -15.24 1.79 -3.64
N ASP A 91 -15.09 1.39 -2.37
CA ASP A 91 -14.23 2.10 -1.42
C ASP A 91 -12.79 1.63 -1.58
N VAL A 92 -11.97 2.46 -2.23
CA VAL A 92 -10.55 2.20 -2.45
C VAL A 92 -9.77 2.78 -1.27
N GLY A 93 -9.18 1.90 -0.47
CA GLY A 93 -8.36 2.23 0.69
C GLY A 93 -6.88 1.99 0.44
N PHE A 94 -6.03 2.72 1.15
CA PHE A 94 -4.59 2.49 1.23
C PHE A 94 -4.18 2.39 2.69
N ALA A 95 -3.44 1.35 3.05
CA ALA A 95 -3.18 0.98 4.44
C ALA A 95 -1.74 0.54 4.70
N ILE A 96 -1.35 0.51 5.98
CA ILE A 96 -0.10 -0.11 6.45
C ILE A 96 -0.41 -1.43 7.15
N GLY A 97 0.31 -2.46 6.74
CA GLY A 97 0.23 -3.81 7.29
C GLY A 97 1.56 -4.31 7.85
N ASN A 98 1.49 -5.48 8.48
CA ASN A 98 2.70 -6.25 8.77
C ASN A 98 3.18 -6.93 7.49
N CYS A 99 4.47 -7.25 7.44
CA CYS A 99 4.99 -8.15 6.43
C CYS A 99 4.80 -9.60 6.87
N ASP A 100 4.61 -10.48 5.89
CA ASP A 100 4.64 -11.93 6.14
C ASP A 100 6.08 -12.40 6.44
N GLY A 101 6.21 -13.62 6.97
CA GLY A 101 7.51 -14.23 7.26
C GLY A 101 8.08 -13.96 8.66
N GLY A 102 7.31 -13.35 9.56
CA GLY A 102 7.67 -13.20 10.98
C GLY A 102 8.65 -12.06 11.29
N TYR A 103 8.90 -11.15 10.34
CA TYR A 103 9.74 -9.98 10.57
C TYR A 103 9.11 -9.00 11.56
N VAL A 104 9.95 -8.45 12.44
CA VAL A 104 9.50 -7.39 13.35
C VAL A 104 9.13 -6.13 12.56
N ARG A 105 8.12 -5.42 13.05
CA ARG A 105 7.64 -4.20 12.40
C ARG A 105 8.59 -3.04 12.65
N GLY A 106 9.03 -2.38 11.58
CA GLY A 106 9.79 -1.14 11.69
C GLY A 106 8.92 0.06 12.08
N TYR A 107 9.51 1.09 12.71
CA TYR A 107 8.79 2.32 12.99
C TYR A 107 8.52 3.09 11.69
N THR A 108 7.27 3.09 11.24
CA THR A 108 6.88 3.66 9.95
C THR A 108 6.18 5.03 10.04
N ARG A 109 6.41 5.85 8.99
CA ARG A 109 5.60 7.01 8.63
C ARG A 109 5.31 7.00 7.12
N THR A 110 4.20 7.61 6.73
CA THR A 110 3.80 7.78 5.33
C THR A 110 3.42 9.23 5.09
N GLY A 111 3.87 9.80 3.98
CA GLY A 111 3.61 11.21 3.60
C GLY A 111 4.35 12.25 4.44
N TRP A 112 5.53 11.92 5.00
CA TRP A 112 6.30 12.89 5.77
C TRP A 112 6.91 13.97 4.85
N ASN A 113 6.57 15.24 5.12
CA ASN A 113 7.12 16.44 4.48
C ASN A 113 7.07 16.44 2.94
N SER A 114 6.15 15.67 2.36
CA SER A 114 5.96 15.53 0.93
C SER A 114 4.51 15.17 0.64
N ALA A 115 3.98 15.67 -0.47
CA ALA A 115 2.62 15.33 -0.90
C ALA A 115 2.54 13.82 -1.21
N SER A 116 1.43 13.20 -0.81
CA SER A 116 1.09 11.84 -1.24
C SER A 116 -0.17 11.89 -2.11
N ARG A 117 -0.28 10.99 -3.08
CA ARG A 117 -1.41 10.94 -4.02
C ARG A 117 -1.85 9.51 -4.22
N ILE A 118 -3.16 9.31 -4.23
CA ILE A 118 -3.80 8.10 -4.75
C ILE A 118 -4.41 8.46 -6.11
N ILE A 119 -4.15 7.65 -7.11
CA ILE A 119 -4.73 7.76 -8.45
C ILE A 119 -5.51 6.48 -8.71
N ILE A 120 -6.76 6.62 -9.16
CA ILE A 120 -7.65 5.49 -9.46
C ILE A 120 -8.16 5.70 -10.88
N GLN A 121 -8.05 4.67 -11.71
CA GLN A 121 -8.52 4.67 -13.09
C GLN A 121 -9.26 3.37 -13.36
N GLU A 122 -10.40 3.44 -14.03
CA GLU A 122 -11.06 2.25 -14.56
C GLU A 122 -10.55 1.97 -15.98
N ILE A 123 -10.10 0.75 -16.23
CA ILE A 123 -9.54 0.37 -17.54
C ILE A 123 -10.14 -0.94 -18.06
N PRO A 124 -10.28 -1.11 -19.39
CA PRO A 124 -10.63 -2.40 -19.98
C PRO A 124 -9.61 -3.49 -19.64
N VAL A 125 -10.10 -4.72 -19.43
CA VAL A 125 -9.27 -5.94 -19.31
C VAL A 125 -9.57 -6.75 -20.56
N ASN A 126 -8.61 -6.79 -21.49
CA ASN A 126 -8.73 -7.54 -22.74
C ASN A 126 -8.11 -8.93 -22.59
#